data_AF-A0A7Z9XGK1-F1
#
_entry.id   AF-A0A7Z9XGK1-F1
#
_cell.length_a   1.000
_cell.length_b   1.000
_cell.length_c   1.000
_cell.angle_alpha   90.00
_cell.angle_beta   90.00
_cell.angle_gamma   90.00
#
_symmetry.space_group_name_H-M   'P 1'
#
loop_
_entity.id
_entity.type
_entity.pdbx_description
1 polymer ?
#
loop_
_entity_poly.entity_id
_entity_poly.type
_entity_poly.pdbx_seq_one_letter_code
_entity_poly.pdbx_strand_id
1 'polypeptide(L)' 'MGDVIGDINARGGKIEDLERRGEIQIVDATIPLSKMFGYSTALRSATQGRGTFTMHFSHYDHALESPKAL' A
#
# COMPACT_ATOMS: atom_id res chain seq x y z
N MET A 1 3.71 6.29 -9.91
CA MET A 1 4.60 6.05 -8.76
C MET A 1 4.25 6.94 -7.59
N GLY A 2 4.29 8.27 -7.72
CA GLY A 2 3.86 9.18 -6.64
C GLY A 2 2.48 8.86 -6.06
N ASP A 3 1.48 8.64 -6.92
CA ASP A 3 0.11 8.30 -6.48
C ASP A 3 0.04 6.96 -5.71
N VAL A 4 0.85 5.97 -6.09
CA VAL A 4 0.89 4.66 -5.42
C VAL A 4 1.52 4.80 -4.03
N ILE A 5 2.64 5.53 -3.93
CA ILE A 5 3.30 5.81 -2.64
C ILE A 5 2.38 6.64 -1.74
N GLY A 6 1.66 7.62 -2.31
CA GLY A 6 0.67 8.42 -1.60
C GLY A 6 -0.46 7.58 -1.03
N ASP A 7 -1.03 6.66 -1.82
CA ASP A 7 -2.10 5.76 -1.37
C ASP A 7 -1.59 4.79 -0.27
N ILE A 8 -0.37 4.26 -0.38
CA ILE A 8 0.24 3.42 0.67
C ILE A 8 0.32 4.20 1.98
N ASN A 9 0.83 5.43 1.94
CA ASN A 9 0.93 6.29 3.13
C ASN A 9 -0.45 6.62 3.72
N ALA A 10 -1.44 6.94 2.87
CA ALA A 10 -2.81 7.24 3.32
C ALA A 10 -3.50 6.04 3.99
N ARG A 11 -3.07 4.81 3.66
CA ARG A 11 -3.54 3.57 4.29
C ARG A 11 -2.80 3.24 5.59
N GLY A 12 -1.88 4.09 6.05
CA GLY A 12 -1.02 3.80 7.20
C GLY A 12 0.01 2.71 6.90
N GLY A 13 0.41 2.58 5.64
CA GLY A 13 1.44 1.66 5.22
C GLY A 13 2.84 2.14 5.58
N LYS A 14 3.71 1.21 5.92
CA LYS A 14 5.15 1.42 6.09
C LYS A 14 5.87 0.78 4.91
N ILE A 15 6.56 1.60 4.12
CA ILE A 15 7.41 1.12 3.02
C ILE A 15 8.69 0.56 3.64
N GLU A 16 9.00 -0.69 3.30
CA GLU A 16 10.21 -1.39 3.76
C GLU A 16 11.31 -1.34 2.70
N ASP A 17 10.96 -1.44 1.42
CA ASP A 17 11.92 -1.37 0.32
C ASP A 17 11.34 -0.74 -0.95
N LEU A 18 12.22 -0.14 -1.75
CA LEU A 18 11.96 0.46 -3.04
C LEU A 18 13.03 0.02 -4.04
N GLU A 19 12.73 -1.06 -4.78
CA GLU A 19 13.65 -1.60 -5.78
C GLU A 19 13.26 -1.12 -7.18
N ARG A 20 14.26 -0.81 -8.02
CA ARG A 20 14.05 -0.57 -9.45
C ARG A 20 14.57 -1.75 -10.25
N ARG A 21 13.68 -2.42 -10.99
CA ARG A 21 14.03 -3.53 -11.88
C ARG A 21 13.74 -3.15 -13.32
N GLY A 22 14.75 -2.56 -13.99
CA GLY A 22 14.60 -2.03 -15.35
C GLY A 22 13.61 -0.87 -15.39
N GLU A 23 12.51 -1.05 -16.14
CA GLU A 23 11.45 -0.04 -16.28
C GLU A 23 10.37 -0.12 -15.20
N ILE A 24 10.34 -1.17 -14.39
CA ILE A 24 9.39 -1.33 -13.29
C ILE A 24 10.02 -0.93 -11.96
N GLN A 25 9.17 -0.45 -11.04
CA GLN A 25 9.52 -0.17 -9.66
C GLN A 25 8.73 -1.13 -8.79
N ILE A 26 9.41 -1.80 -7.87
CA ILE A 26 8.85 -2.72 -6.89
C ILE A 26 8.81 -1.96 -5.57
N VAL A 27 7.67 -2.04 -4.89
CA VAL A 27 7.45 -1.37 -3.60
C VAL A 27 7.01 -2.44 -2.62
N ASP A 28 7.84 -2.69 -1.62
CA ASP A 28 7.51 -3.58 -0.52
C ASP A 28 7.03 -2.75 0.66
N ALA A 29 5.84 -3.07 1.17
CA ALA A 29 5.24 -2.34 2.27
C ALA A 29 4.40 -3.24 3.16
N THR A 30 4.40 -2.95 4.46
CA THR A 30 3.45 -3.53 5.41
C THR A 30 2.29 -2.55 5.60
N ILE A 31 1.07 -3.03 5.45
CA ILE A 31 -0.14 -2.22 5.57
C ILE A 31 -1.16 -2.98 6.43
N PRO A 32 -1.87 -2.32 7.36
CA PRO A 32 -2.95 -2.97 8.10
C PRO A 32 -3.99 -3.56 7.14
N LEU A 33 -4.32 -4.85 7.30
CA LEU A 33 -5.27 -5.53 6.40
C LEU A 33 -6.63 -4.82 6.33
N SER A 34 -7.09 -4.22 7.43
CA SER A 34 -8.32 -3.41 7.50
C SER A 34 -8.31 -2.19 6.58
N LYS A 35 -7.13 -1.72 6.15
CA LYS A 35 -6.95 -0.59 5.24
C LYS A 35 -6.74 -1.02 3.78
N MET A 36 -6.73 -2.32 3.48
CA MET A 36 -6.50 -2.83 2.12
C MET A 36 -7.77 -3.07 1.30
N PHE A 37 -8.96 -2.92 1.89
CA PHE A 37 -10.20 -2.94 1.14
C PHE A 37 -10.18 -1.91 0.00
N GLY A 38 -10.54 -2.35 -1.20
CA GLY A 38 -10.55 -1.53 -2.42
C GLY A 38 -9.17 -1.25 -3.02
N TYR A 39 -8.07 -1.78 -2.47
CA TYR A 39 -6.72 -1.50 -2.98
C TYR A 39 -6.52 -1.88 -4.45
N SER A 40 -7.07 -3.02 -4.90
CA SER A 40 -6.98 -3.43 -6.30
C SER A 40 -7.54 -2.38 -7.27
N THR A 41 -8.66 -1.74 -6.91
CA THR A 41 -9.28 -0.69 -7.72
C THR A 41 -8.46 0.59 -7.67
N ALA A 42 -7.98 0.98 -6.49
CA ALA A 42 -7.14 2.15 -6.30
C ALA A 42 -5.82 2.04 -7.09
N LEU A 43 -5.13 0.89 -7.00
CA LEU A 43 -3.91 0.62 -7.74
C LEU A 43 -4.15 0.65 -9.25
N ARG A 44 -5.24 0.03 -9.73
CA ARG A 44 -5.61 0.09 -11.14
C ARG A 44 -5.79 1.53 -11.61
N SER A 45 -6.47 2.38 -10.84
CA SER A 45 -6.64 3.79 -11.17
C SER A 45 -5.30 4.53 -11.22
N ALA A 46 -4.49 4.43 -10.15
CA ALA A 46 -3.20 5.12 -10.02
C ALA A 46 -2.14 4.69 -11.05
N THR A 47 -2.30 3.49 -11.63
CA THR A 47 -1.33 2.93 -12.59
C THR A 47 -1.88 2.83 -14.01
N GLN A 48 -3.05 3.42 -14.27
CA GLN A 48 -3.76 3.25 -15.55
C GLN A 48 -3.91 1.77 -15.94
N GLY A 49 -4.04 0.89 -14.95
CA GLY A 49 -4.23 -0.54 -15.12
C GLY A 49 -2.98 -1.37 -15.35
N ARG A 50 -1.78 -0.80 -15.20
CA ARG A 50 -0.52 -1.49 -15.48
C ARG A 50 0.13 -2.11 -14.24
N GLY A 51 -0.25 -1.65 -13.05
CA GLY A 51 0.27 -2.15 -11.79
C GLY A 51 -0.35 -3.48 -11.37
N THR A 52 0.43 -4.28 -10.67
CA THR A 52 -0.01 -5.52 -10.03
C THR A 52 0.47 -5.53 -8.58
N PHE A 53 -0.18 -6.32 -7.73
CA PHE A 53 0.24 -6.49 -6.35
C PHE A 53 -0.04 -7.92 -5.89
N THR A 54 0.68 -8.34 -4.85
CA THR A 54 0.35 -9.52 -4.06
C THR A 54 0.27 -9.11 -2.60
N MET A 55 -0.43 -9.90 -1.79
CA MET A 55 -0.55 -9.63 -0.37
C MET A 55 -0.47 -10.94 0.39
N HIS A 56 0.38 -10.96 1.40
CA HIS A 56 0.56 -12.09 2.29
C HIS A 56 0.48 -11.60 3.72
N PHE A 57 -0.04 -12.43 4.62
CA PHE A 57 0.02 -12.14 6.05
C PHE A 57 1.48 -12.03 6.48
N SER A 58 1.81 -10.97 7.22
CA SER A 58 3.15 -10.73 7.75
C SER A 58 3.20 -11.04 9.25
N HIS A 59 2.49 -10.25 10.06
CA HIS A 59 2.47 -10.38 11.52
C HIS A 59 1.23 -9.70 12.12
N TYR A 60 1.05 -9.89 13.43
CA TYR A 60 0.19 -9.03 14.25
C TYR A 60 0.99 -7.86 14.80
N ASP A 61 0.37 -6.69 14.88
CA ASP A 61 0.95 -5.49 15.47
C ASP A 61 -0.13 -4.76 16.30
N HIS A 62 0.30 -3.75 17.06
CA HIS A 62 -0.61 -2.83 17.73
C HIS A 62 -1.56 -2.17 16.73
N ALA A 63 -2.84 -2.11 17.09
CA ALA A 63 -3.83 -1.47 16.26
C ALA A 63 -3.47 0.02 16.08
N LEU A 64 -3.43 0.49 14.82
CA LEU A 64 -3.48 1.92 14.55
C LEU A 64 -4.79 2.45 15.14
N GLU A 65 -4.70 3.27 16.19
CA GLU A 65 -5.89 3.94 16.72
C GLU A 65 -6.51 4.78 15.61
N SER A 66 -7.82 4.61 15.41
CA SER A 66 -8.55 5.56 14.57
C SER A 66 -8.59 6.89 15.32
N PRO A 67 -8.32 8.03 14.66
CA PRO A 67 -8.45 9.33 15.31
C PRO A 67 -9.87 9.42 15.89
N LYS A 68 -9.95 9.63 17.21
CA LYS A 68 -11.22 9.84 17.89
C LYS A 68 -11.89 11.04 17.21
N ALA A 69 -13.09 10.83 16.67
CA ALA A 69 -13.93 11.94 16.25
C ALA A 69 -14.16 12.82 17.48
N LEU A 70 -13.66 14.06 17.42
CA LEU A 70 -13.90 15.10 18.41
C LEU A 70 -15.37 15.51 18.40
#